data_AF-A0A7J7ME16-F1
#
_entry.id   AF-A0A7J7ME16-F1
#
_cell.length_a   1.000
_cell.length_b   1.000
_cell.length_c   1.000
_cell.angle_alpha   90.00
_cell.angle_beta   90.00
_cell.angle_gamma   90.00
#
_symmetry.space_group_name_H-M   'P 1'
#
loop_
_entity.id
_entity.type
_entity.pdbx_description
1 polymer ?
#
loop_
_entity_poly.entity_id
_entity_poly.type
_entity_poly.pdbx_seq_one_letter_code
_entity_poly.pdbx_strand_id
1 'polypeptide(L)' 'MHRKVPSIKSCRWLLPRVDEIKLYFDGSALGNPGPAGIGVIYRSNDGAVLGTSVKELPMPLIILQRFQLYSMVFKKR' A
#
# COMPACT_ATOMS: atom_id res chain seq x y z
N MET A 1 -6.59 -30.74 4.86
CA MET A 1 -5.18 -30.29 4.94
C MET A 1 -5.15 -28.82 5.35
N HIS A 2 -4.79 -28.50 6.60
CA HIS A 2 -4.60 -27.10 7.03
C HIS A 2 -3.20 -26.63 6.63
N ARG A 3 -3.13 -25.68 5.70
CA ARG A 3 -1.88 -25.01 5.32
C ARG A 3 -1.45 -24.11 6.49
N LYS A 4 -0.34 -24.43 7.16
CA LYS A 4 0.27 -23.53 8.16
C LYS A 4 0.65 -22.24 7.45
N VAL A 5 -0.06 -21.15 7.75
CA VAL A 5 0.31 -19.82 7.30
C VAL A 5 1.57 -19.42 8.06
N PRO A 6 2.67 -19.05 7.39
CA PRO A 6 3.87 -18.56 8.08
C PRO A 6 3.52 -17.38 8.98
N SER A 7 3.93 -17.43 10.25
CA SER A 7 3.78 -16.27 11.13
C SER A 7 4.81 -15.20 10.76
N ILE A 8 4.36 -13.96 10.58
CA ILE A 8 5.25 -12.81 10.38
C ILE A 8 6.07 -12.65 11.67
N LYS A 9 7.39 -12.88 11.58
CA LYS A 9 8.29 -12.79 12.74
C LYS A 9 8.64 -11.35 13.12
N SER A 10 8.73 -10.45 12.13
CA SER A 10 8.93 -9.02 12.35
C SER A 10 8.57 -8.20 11.11
N CYS A 11 7.99 -7.02 11.32
CA CYS A 11 7.83 -5.99 10.30
C CYS A 11 8.65 -4.78 10.74
N ARG A 12 9.57 -4.29 9.90
CA ARG A 12 10.42 -3.13 10.21
C ARG A 12 10.32 -2.11 9.10
N TRP A 13 10.17 -0.85 9.46
CA TRP A 13 10.24 0.25 8.52
C TRP A 13 11.70 0.65 8.35
N LEU A 14 12.22 0.53 7.14
CA LEU A 14 13.53 1.05 6.77
C LEU A 14 13.36 2.40 6.07
N LEU A 15 14.37 3.27 6.21
CA LEU A 15 14.46 4.46 5.39
C LEU A 15 14.74 4.04 3.93
N PRO A 16 14.14 4.71 2.94
CA PRO A 16 14.42 4.43 1.54
C PRO A 16 15.87 4.82 1.24
N ARG A 17 16.55 4.19 0.28
CA ARG A 17 17.85 4.68 -0.21
C ARG A 17 17.64 5.91 -1.11
N VAL A 18 18.73 6.63 -1.40
CA VAL A 18 18.70 7.86 -2.24
C VAL A 18 18.09 7.60 -3.62
N ASP A 19 18.26 6.40 -4.17
CA ASP A 19 17.74 5.94 -5.46
C ASP A 19 16.37 5.24 -5.35
N GLU A 20 15.71 5.32 -4.20
CA GLU A 20 14.45 4.65 -3.94
C GLU A 20 13.31 5.62 -3.63
N ILE A 21 12.11 5.24 -4.07
CA ILE A 21 10.86 5.92 -3.73
C ILE A 21 10.06 5.03 -2.79
N LYS A 22 9.60 5.61 -1.67
CA LYS A 22 8.69 4.96 -0.73
C LYS A 22 7.26 5.31 -1.05
N LEU A 23 6.45 4.29 -1.22
CA LEU A 23 5.01 4.43 -1.41
C LEU A 23 4.28 4.27 -0.08
N TYR A 24 3.35 5.16 0.20
CA TYR A 24 2.32 4.98 1.22
C TYR A 24 1.00 4.83 0.47
N PHE A 25 0.28 3.73 0.66
CA PHE A 25 -1.02 3.57 0.02
C PHE A 25 -2.05 3.06 1.02
N ASP A 26 -3.28 3.49 0.81
CA ASP A 26 -4.43 3.05 1.59
C ASP A 26 -5.68 2.95 0.72
N GLY A 27 -6.54 1.99 1.04
CA GLY A 27 -7.77 1.72 0.33
C GLY A 27 -8.99 2.01 1.20
N SER A 28 -10.05 2.53 0.59
CA SER A 28 -11.32 2.78 1.27
C SER A 28 -12.49 2.25 0.44
N ALA A 29 -13.55 1.81 1.12
CA ALA A 29 -14.79 1.43 0.47
C ALA A 29 -16.01 1.65 1.34
N LEU A 30 -17.13 1.91 0.67
CA LEU A 30 -18.42 2.24 1.28
C LEU A 30 -19.38 1.04 1.36
N GLY A 31 -18.88 -0.20 1.24
CA GLY A 31 -19.71 -1.40 1.35
C GLY A 31 -19.02 -2.67 0.84
N ASN A 32 -19.74 -3.79 0.89
CA ASN A 32 -19.28 -5.09 0.37
C ASN A 32 -20.41 -5.81 -0.40
N PRO A 33 -20.55 -5.60 -1.72
CA PRO A 33 -19.79 -4.66 -2.55
C PRO A 33 -20.31 -3.22 -2.39
N GLY A 34 -19.41 -2.24 -2.45
CA GLY A 34 -19.75 -0.81 -2.52
C GLY A 34 -18.61 -0.02 -3.20
N PRO A 35 -18.83 1.24 -3.60
CA PRO A 35 -17.81 2.07 -4.23
C PRO A 35 -16.49 2.02 -3.44
N ALA A 36 -15.38 1.87 -4.17
CA ALA A 36 -14.06 1.69 -3.59
C ALA A 36 -13.00 2.53 -4.32
N GLY A 37 -11.96 2.92 -3.59
CA GLY A 37 -10.83 3.66 -4.13
C GLY A 37 -9.54 3.37 -3.39
N ILE A 38 -8.42 3.71 -4.02
CA ILE A 38 -7.08 3.64 -3.45
C ILE A 38 -6.37 4.98 -3.63
N GLY A 39 -5.65 5.42 -2.59
CA GLY A 39 -4.75 6.56 -2.64
C GLY A 39 -3.31 6.12 -2.45
N VAL A 40 -2.37 6.82 -3.10
CA VAL A 40 -0.92 6.61 -2.97
C VAL A 40 -0.20 7.94 -2.78
N ILE A 41 0.77 7.98 -1.88
CA ILE A 41 1.73 9.07 -1.69
C ILE A 41 3.13 8.54 -2.00
N TYR A 42 3.85 9.25 -2.87
CA TYR A 42 5.23 8.94 -3.24
C TYR A 42 6.16 9.83 -2.40
N ARG A 43 7.11 9.24 -1.70
CA ARG A 43 8.12 9.99 -0.93
C ARG A 43 9.54 9.61 -1.32
N SER A 44 10.43 10.59 -1.35
CA SER A 44 11.88 10.38 -1.44
C SER A 44 12.46 9.90 -0.11
N ASN A 45 13.74 9.53 -0.13
CA ASN A 45 14.53 9.15 1.05
C ASN A 45 14.48 10.19 2.19
N ASP A 46 14.63 11.47 1.86
CA ASP A 46 14.58 12.59 2.82
C ASP A 46 13.16 12.89 3.34
N GLY A 47 12.15 12.14 2.87
CA GLY A 47 10.76 12.29 3.29
C GLY A 47 9.98 13.35 2.51
N ALA A 48 10.57 14.02 1.53
CA ALA A 48 9.84 14.95 0.67
C ALA A 48 8.75 14.21 -0.14
N VAL A 49 7.60 14.85 -0.30
CA VAL A 49 6.50 14.31 -1.12
C VAL A 49 6.80 14.59 -2.58
N LEU A 50 6.98 13.53 -3.35
CA LEU A 50 7.25 13.60 -4.79
C LEU A 50 5.95 13.67 -5.61
N GLY A 51 4.83 13.20 -5.04
CA GLY A 51 3.54 13.23 -5.70
C GLY A 51 2.47 12.44 -4.95
N THR A 52 1.25 12.51 -5.48
CA THR A 52 0.11 11.71 -5.02
C THR A 52 -0.68 11.18 -6.21
N SER A 53 -1.31 10.03 -6.05
CA SER A 53 -2.24 9.48 -7.04
C SER A 53 -3.45 8.88 -6.33
N VAL A 54 -4.61 8.98 -6.97
CA VAL A 54 -5.85 8.38 -6.49
C VAL A 54 -6.50 7.63 -7.64
N LYS A 55 -7.14 6.50 -7.33
CA LYS A 55 -7.84 5.71 -8.34
C LYS A 55 -9.08 5.08 -7.75
N GLU A 56 -10.21 5.32 -8.40
CA GLU A 56 -11.43 4.53 -8.19
C GLU A 56 -11.22 3.11 -8.71
N LEU A 57 -11.63 2.12 -7.92
CA LEU A 57 -11.50 0.72 -8.25
C LEU A 57 -12.75 0.24 -8.99
N PRO A 58 -12.61 -0.61 -10.02
CA PRO A 58 -13.75 -1.13 -10.75
C PRO A 58 -14.63 -1.99 -9.83
N MET A 59 -15.94 -1.79 -9.93
CA MET A 59 -16.94 -2.61 -9.25
C MET A 59 -17.23 -3.90 -10.03
N PRO A 60 -17.62 -5.01 -9.36
CA PRO A 60 -17.78 -5.18 -7.91
C PRO A 60 -16.48 -5.65 -7.23
N LEU A 61 -16.00 -4.91 -6.21
CA LEU A 61 -14.85 -5.32 -5.41
C LEU A 61 -15.32 -5.86 -4.04
N ILE A 62 -15.03 -7.13 -3.74
CA ILE A 62 -15.14 -7.68 -2.40
C ILE A 62 -13.86 -7.31 -1.65
N ILE A 63 -13.96 -6.33 -0.76
CA ILE A 63 -12.82 -5.94 0.08
C ILE A 63 -12.80 -6.87 1.28
N LEU A 64 -11.89 -7.84 1.26
CA LEU A 64 -11.48 -8.52 2.47
C LEU A 64 -10.82 -7.46 3.37
N GLN A 65 -11.47 -7.22 4.51
CA GLN A 65 -11.36 -6.10 5.46
C GLN A 65 -9.98 -5.93 6.13
N ARG A 66 -8.88 -5.96 5.39
CA ARG A 66 -7.53 -5.66 5.87
C ARG A 66 -6.73 -4.90 4.82
N PHE A 67 -7.06 -3.62 4.64
CA PHE A 67 -6.10 -2.67 4.07
C PHE A 67 -5.06 -2.38 5.17
N GLN A 68 -3.92 -3.06 5.09
CA GLN A 68 -2.76 -2.69 5.89
C GLN A 68 -1.93 -1.69 5.09
N LEU A 69 -1.50 -0.62 5.75
CA LEU A 69 -0.48 0.30 5.25
C LEU A 69 0.79 -0.50 4.96
N TYR A 70 1.09 -0.76 3.69
CA TYR A 70 2.37 -1.33 3.29
C TYR A 70 3.24 -0.21 2.70
N SER A 71 4.52 -0.11 3.09
CA SER A 71 5.49 0.56 2.23
C SER A 71 6.10 -0.44 1.27
N MET A 72 6.04 -0.11 -0.01
CA MET A 72 6.91 -0.69 -1.02
C MET A 72 7.96 0.35 -1.40
N VAL A 73 9.17 -0.15 -1.61
CA VAL A 73 10.35 0.63 -1.98
C VAL A 73 10.73 0.22 -3.39
N PHE A 74 10.69 1.17 -4.32
CA PHE A 74 11.05 0.92 -5.72
C PHE A 74 12.39 1.57 -6.04
N LYS A 75 13.31 0.80 -6.65
CA LYS A 75 14.59 1.30 -7.14
C LYS A 75 14.40 1.99 -8.48
N LYS A 76 14.87 3.24 -8.60
CA LYS A 76 14.87 4.00 -9.85
C LYS A 76 15.88 3.33 -10.81
N ARG A 77 15.42 2.94 -12.01
CA ARG A 77 16.30 2.44 -13.09
C ARG A 77 16.96 3.61 -13.82
#